data_AF-A0A9X5HA21-F1
#
_entry.id   AF-A0A9X5HA21-F1
#
_cell.length_a   1.000
_cell.length_b   1.000
_cell.length_c   1.000
_cell.angle_alpha   90.00
_cell.angle_beta   90.00
_cell.angle_gamma   90.00
#
_symmetry.space_group_name_H-M   'P 1'
#
loop_
_entity.id
_entity.type
_entity.pdbx_description
1 polymer ?
#
loop_
_entity_poly.entity_id
_entity_poly.type
_entity_poly.pdbx_seq_one_letter_code
_entity_poly.pdbx_strand_id
1 'polypeptide(L)'
;MTSNERVVVIGSGLAGVRLARRLGELGTPVTLIGEEEHPPYNRVLLAEVLAGRYRPEVIALPAPAELVRARVTGIDRDGRTVVCADGTEIAYGRLVLATGSNPVLPPLRGLFTEDHELPRGVHAFRTLDDCLGLSAEVRPGVRAVVIGGGLLGVSAARALA
;
A
#
# COMPACT_ATOMS: atom_id res chain seq x y z
N MET A 1 -21.55 10.36 -25.41
CA MET A 1 -22.47 9.50 -24.61
C MET A 1 -21.77 9.17 -23.30
N THR A 2 -21.68 10.12 -22.38
CA THR A 2 -21.03 9.93 -21.07
C THR A 2 -22.06 9.33 -20.12
N SER A 3 -22.14 8.00 -20.10
CA SER A 3 -22.79 7.31 -18.98
C SER A 3 -22.15 7.84 -17.70
N ASN A 4 -22.98 8.27 -16.74
CA ASN A 4 -22.58 8.72 -15.40
C ASN A 4 -22.11 7.51 -14.56
N GLU A 5 -21.25 6.67 -15.14
CA GLU A 5 -20.89 5.36 -14.63
C GLU A 5 -19.91 5.54 -13.48
N ARG A 6 -20.38 5.26 -12.27
CA ARG A 6 -19.58 5.32 -11.05
C ARG A 6 -18.50 4.22 -11.09
N VAL A 7 -17.26 4.62 -11.30
CA VAL A 7 -16.11 3.70 -11.28
C VAL A 7 -15.50 3.70 -9.89
N VAL A 8 -15.44 2.52 -9.27
CA VAL A 8 -14.77 2.30 -7.98
C VAL A 8 -13.51 1.47 -8.22
N VAL A 9 -12.39 1.91 -7.66
CA VAL A 9 -11.11 1.19 -7.72
C VAL A 9 -10.68 0.81 -6.31
N ILE A 10 -10.49 -0.48 -6.05
CA ILE A 10 -9.97 -0.98 -4.78
C ILE A 10 -8.45 -1.10 -4.88
N GLY A 11 -7.73 -0.32 -4.08
CA GLY A 11 -6.27 -0.29 -4.00
C GLY A 11 -5.69 1.04 -4.46
N SER A 12 -5.15 1.81 -3.51
CA SER A 12 -4.59 3.15 -3.73
C SER A 12 -3.11 3.15 -4.14
N GLY A 13 -2.57 2.02 -4.59
CA GLY A 13 -1.21 1.92 -5.13
C GLY A 13 -1.05 2.54 -6.53
N LEU A 14 0.15 2.46 -7.09
CA LEU A 14 0.51 3.05 -8.39
C LEU A 14 -0.49 2.70 -9.51
N ALA A 15 -0.94 1.44 -9.56
CA ALA A 15 -1.90 0.99 -10.57
C ALA A 15 -3.26 1.70 -10.44
N GLY A 16 -3.82 1.75 -9.23
CA GLY A 16 -5.12 2.37 -8.97
C GLY A 16 -5.09 3.88 -9.18
N VAL A 17 -4.06 4.57 -8.67
CA VAL A 17 -3.87 6.01 -8.89
C VAL A 17 -3.71 6.32 -10.38
N ARG A 18 -2.90 5.55 -11.11
CA ARG A 18 -2.68 5.79 -12.53
C ARG A 18 -3.98 5.63 -13.32
N LEU A 19 -4.78 4.61 -13.01
CA LEU A 19 -6.08 4.41 -13.64
C LEU A 19 -7.04 5.55 -13.32
N ALA A 20 -7.18 5.89 -12.04
CA ALA A 20 -8.06 6.97 -11.58
C ALA A 20 -7.73 8.30 -12.27
N ARG A 21 -6.44 8.62 -12.37
CA ARG A 21 -5.97 9.82 -13.06
C ARG A 21 -6.32 9.81 -14.54
N ARG A 22 -6.08 8.71 -15.25
CA ARG A 22 -6.38 8.61 -16.69
C ARG A 22 -7.87 8.69 -16.98
N LEU A 23 -8.71 8.05 -16.17
CA LEU A 23 -10.16 8.15 -16.30
C LEU A 23 -10.65 9.57 -16.00
N GLY A 24 -10.08 10.23 -14.99
CA GLY A 24 -10.37 11.63 -14.68
C GLY A 24 -10.01 12.59 -15.82
N GLU A 25 -8.85 12.39 -16.46
CA GLU A 25 -8.43 13.14 -17.67
C GLU A 25 -9.42 12.94 -18.85
N LEU A 26 -10.14 11.82 -18.89
CA LEU A 26 -11.17 11.50 -19.89
C LEU A 26 -12.60 11.91 -19.44
N GLY A 27 -12.73 12.62 -18.31
CA GLY A 27 -14.02 13.09 -17.79
C GLY A 27 -14.83 12.02 -17.04
N THR A 28 -14.20 10.91 -16.63
CA THR A 28 -14.83 9.86 -15.81
C THR A 28 -14.26 9.91 -14.39
N PRO A 29 -15.00 10.45 -13.40
CA PRO A 29 -14.54 10.48 -12.02
C PRO A 29 -14.43 9.07 -11.45
N VAL A 30 -13.46 8.86 -10.57
CA VAL A 30 -13.16 7.57 -9.95
C VAL A 30 -13.08 7.72 -8.44
N THR A 31 -13.81 6.89 -7.73
CA THR A 31 -13.67 6.71 -6.28
C THR A 31 -12.56 5.68 -6.03
N LEU A 32 -11.42 6.13 -5.50
CA LEU A 32 -10.31 5.25 -5.14
C LEU A 32 -10.42 4.88 -3.66
N ILE A 33 -10.39 3.58 -3.34
CA ILE A 33 -10.43 3.08 -1.96
C ILE A 33 -9.05 2.51 -1.61
N GLY A 34 -8.48 2.89 -0.46
CA GLY A 34 -7.20 2.37 0.01
C GLY A 34 -7.15 2.23 1.53
N GLU A 35 -6.49 1.19 2.03
CA GLU A 35 -6.41 0.90 3.47
C GLU A 35 -5.29 1.65 4.19
N GLU A 36 -4.27 2.14 3.48
CA GLU A 36 -3.13 2.82 4.09
C GLU A 36 -3.50 4.25 4.52
N GLU A 37 -3.00 4.69 5.68
CA GLU A 37 -3.18 6.06 6.21
C GLU A 37 -2.37 7.11 5.43
N HIS A 38 -1.36 6.67 4.70
CA HIS A 38 -0.51 7.55 3.90
C HIS A 38 -1.20 7.95 2.59
N PRO A 39 -0.93 9.16 2.04
CA PRO A 39 -1.32 9.45 0.67
C PRO A 39 -0.63 8.45 -0.28
N PRO A 40 -1.20 8.16 -1.47
CA PRO A 40 -0.57 7.26 -2.43
C PRO A 40 0.87 7.66 -2.74
N TYR A 41 1.75 6.68 -2.93
CA TYR A 41 3.18 6.92 -3.11
C TYR A 41 3.84 5.89 -4.05
N ASN A 42 5.01 6.24 -4.59
CA ASN A 42 5.81 5.34 -5.39
C ASN A 42 6.60 4.39 -4.49
N ARG A 43 6.00 3.23 -4.22
CA ARG A 43 6.57 2.19 -3.36
C ARG A 43 7.95 1.67 -3.80
N VAL A 44 8.31 1.80 -5.08
CA VAL A 44 9.65 1.41 -5.58
C VAL A 44 10.76 2.23 -4.91
N LEU A 45 10.43 3.44 -4.44
CA LEU A 45 11.40 4.35 -3.82
C LEU A 45 11.48 4.19 -2.28
N LEU A 46 10.81 3.21 -1.68
CA LEU A 46 10.91 2.99 -0.22
C LEU A 46 12.34 2.73 0.25
N ALA A 47 13.16 2.01 -0.53
CA ALA A 47 14.57 1.79 -0.18
C ALA A 47 15.39 3.09 -0.17
N GLU A 48 15.00 4.09 -0.98
CA GLU A 48 15.63 5.41 -0.98
C GLU A 48 15.21 6.24 0.23
N VAL A 49 13.98 6.05 0.72
CA VAL A 49 13.50 6.62 1.98
C VAL A 49 14.21 5.98 3.17
N LEU A 50 14.33 4.65 3.20
CA LEU A 50 15.08 3.92 4.23
C LEU A 50 16.54 4.39 4.30
N ALA A 51 17.17 4.62 3.14
CA ALA A 51 18.53 5.13 3.07
C ALA A 51 18.69 6.62 3.42
N GLY A 52 17.59 7.30 3.78
CA GLY A 52 17.58 8.74 4.09
C GLY A 52 17.83 9.66 2.89
N ARG A 53 17.83 9.13 1.66
CA ARG A 53 18.06 9.91 0.43
C ARG A 53 16.84 10.69 0.00
N TYR A 54 15.65 10.15 0.25
CA TYR A 54 14.37 10.83 0.03
C TYR A 54 13.56 10.91 1.31
N ARG A 55 12.84 12.03 1.46
CA ARG A 55 11.77 12.11 2.45
C ARG A 55 10.49 11.46 1.89
N PRO A 56 9.57 10.97 2.74
CA PRO A 56 8.31 10.37 2.28
C PRO A 56 7.49 11.25 1.34
N GLU A 57 7.53 12.57 1.49
CA GLU A 57 6.76 13.49 0.66
C GLU A 57 7.29 13.57 -0.78
N VAL A 58 8.58 13.28 -0.99
CA VAL A 58 9.20 13.27 -2.33
C VAL A 58 8.67 12.12 -3.18
N ILE A 59 8.29 11.01 -2.55
CA ILE A 59 7.80 9.82 -3.23
C ILE A 59 6.27 9.80 -3.36
N ALA A 60 5.57 10.81 -2.84
CA ALA A 60 4.12 10.92 -2.92
C ALA A 60 3.65 11.03 -4.38
N LEU A 61 2.53 10.37 -4.68
CA LEU A 61 1.82 10.47 -5.92
C LEU A 61 0.67 11.47 -5.76
N PRO A 62 0.30 12.23 -6.81
CA PRO A 62 -0.89 13.06 -6.79
C PRO A 62 -2.11 12.20 -6.45
N ALA A 63 -2.80 12.55 -5.36
CA ALA A 63 -4.03 11.89 -4.97
C ALA A 63 -5.13 12.15 -6.03
N PRO A 64 -6.00 11.17 -6.31
CA PRO A 64 -7.19 11.42 -7.13
C PRO A 64 -8.16 12.35 -6.39
N ALA A 65 -9.16 12.86 -7.12
CA ALA A 65 -10.17 13.76 -6.56
C ALA A 65 -10.97 13.13 -5.40
N GLU A 66 -11.20 11.82 -5.44
CA GLU A 66 -11.92 11.09 -4.40
C GLU A 66 -11.09 9.89 -3.92
N LEU A 67 -10.55 10.01 -2.71
CA LEU A 67 -9.82 8.95 -2.01
C LEU A 67 -10.55 8.62 -0.71
N VAL A 68 -11.04 7.40 -0.60
CA VAL A 68 -11.66 6.86 0.61
C VAL A 68 -10.63 5.99 1.33
N ARG A 69 -10.35 6.33 2.59
CA ARG A 69 -9.49 5.54 3.46
C ARG A 69 -10.31 4.44 4.13
N ALA A 70 -10.26 3.25 3.57
CA ALA A 70 -10.97 2.10 4.11
C ALA A 70 -10.33 0.78 3.65
N ARG A 71 -10.37 -0.23 4.51
CA ARG A 71 -10.10 -1.61 4.14
C ARG A 71 -11.37 -2.23 3.58
N VAL A 72 -11.32 -2.70 2.33
CA VAL A 72 -12.40 -3.48 1.73
C VAL A 72 -12.31 -4.94 2.20
N THR A 73 -13.42 -5.48 2.69
CA THR A 73 -13.53 -6.86 3.19
C THR A 73 -14.47 -7.73 2.36
N GLY A 74 -15.34 -7.13 1.55
CA GLY A 74 -16.31 -7.86 0.74
C GLY A 74 -16.73 -7.12 -0.53
N ILE A 75 -17.28 -7.88 -1.47
CA ILE A 75 -17.92 -7.37 -2.69
C ILE A 75 -19.27 -8.08 -2.82
N ASP A 76 -20.35 -7.32 -2.72
CA ASP A 76 -21.67 -7.78 -3.15
C ASP A 76 -21.81 -7.52 -4.66
N ARG A 77 -21.89 -8.59 -5.43
CA ARG A 77 -22.01 -8.53 -6.89
C ARG A 77 -23.45 -8.33 -7.34
N ASP A 78 -24.42 -8.79 -6.55
CA ASP A 78 -25.84 -8.69 -6.87
C ASP A 78 -26.33 -7.28 -6.55
N GLY A 79 -25.98 -6.76 -5.37
CA GLY A 79 -26.23 -5.38 -4.96
C GLY A 79 -25.28 -4.33 -5.58
N ARG A 80 -24.18 -4.78 -6.21
CA ARG A 80 -23.11 -3.93 -6.77
C ARG A 80 -22.53 -2.95 -5.76
N THR A 81 -22.20 -3.44 -4.57
CA THR A 81 -21.57 -2.67 -3.49
C THR A 81 -20.25 -3.29 -3.06
N VAL A 82 -19.34 -2.44 -2.62
CA VAL A 82 -18.12 -2.81 -1.91
C VAL A 82 -18.38 -2.64 -0.42
N VAL A 83 -18.00 -3.63 0.39
CA VAL A 83 -18.16 -3.61 1.85
C VAL A 83 -16.81 -3.32 2.50
N CYS A 84 -16.75 -2.29 3.32
CA CYS A 84 -15.58 -1.90 4.08
C CYS A 84 -15.59 -2.54 5.48
N ALA A 85 -14.41 -2.61 6.12
CA ALA A 85 -14.22 -3.22 7.44
C ALA A 85 -15.00 -2.52 8.56
N ASP A 86 -15.31 -1.23 8.39
CA ASP A 86 -16.11 -0.41 9.29
C ASP A 86 -17.63 -0.58 9.07
N GLY A 87 -18.03 -1.43 8.11
CA GLY A 87 -19.42 -1.64 7.72
C GLY A 87 -19.93 -0.66 6.66
N THR A 88 -19.12 0.29 6.19
CA THR A 88 -19.49 1.22 5.13
C THR A 88 -19.69 0.46 3.80
N GLU A 89 -20.77 0.78 3.09
CA GLU A 89 -21.04 0.22 1.76
C GLU A 89 -20.90 1.29 0.66
N ILE A 90 -20.17 0.95 -0.41
CA ILE A 90 -19.91 1.85 -1.54
C ILE A 90 -20.42 1.22 -2.82
N ALA A 91 -21.51 1.78 -3.37
CA ALA A 91 -22.09 1.31 -4.63
C ALA A 91 -21.18 1.62 -5.84
N TYR A 92 -21.15 0.72 -6.83
CA TYR A 92 -20.38 0.89 -8.05
C TYR A 92 -21.16 0.52 -9.32
N GLY A 93 -20.84 1.19 -10.43
CA GLY A 93 -21.24 0.77 -11.79
C GLY A 93 -20.19 -0.13 -12.45
N ARG A 94 -18.91 0.21 -12.24
CA ARG A 94 -17.74 -0.60 -12.61
C ARG A 94 -16.81 -0.70 -11.41
N LEU A 95 -16.34 -1.91 -11.15
CA LEU A 95 -15.38 -2.19 -10.09
C LEU A 95 -14.05 -2.64 -10.69
N VAL A 96 -12.96 -2.08 -10.20
CA VAL A 96 -11.60 -2.49 -10.56
C VAL A 96 -10.83 -2.91 -9.32
N LEU A 97 -10.18 -4.08 -9.40
CA LEU A 97 -9.32 -4.59 -8.35
C LEU A 97 -7.86 -4.23 -8.68
N ALA A 98 -7.32 -3.25 -7.95
CA ALA A 98 -5.94 -2.80 -8.02
C ALA A 98 -5.23 -3.01 -6.66
N THR A 99 -5.59 -4.08 -5.95
CA THR A 99 -5.18 -4.40 -4.56
C THR A 99 -3.68 -4.69 -4.40
N GLY A 100 -2.98 -4.97 -5.50
CA GLY A 100 -1.56 -5.26 -5.47
C GLY A 100 -1.27 -6.60 -4.80
N SER A 101 -0.33 -6.61 -3.84
CA SER A 101 0.13 -7.83 -3.19
C SER A 101 0.67 -7.55 -1.79
N ASN A 102 0.58 -8.57 -0.93
CA ASN A 102 1.14 -8.60 0.41
C ASN A 102 2.53 -9.25 0.42
N PRO A 103 3.39 -8.91 1.40
CA PRO A 103 4.68 -9.58 1.54
C PRO A 103 4.46 -11.06 1.87
N VAL A 104 5.23 -11.93 1.21
CA VAL A 104 5.29 -13.35 1.58
C VAL A 104 6.27 -13.48 2.72
N LEU A 105 5.76 -13.84 3.91
CA LEU A 105 6.59 -14.09 5.08
C LEU A 105 7.06 -15.56 5.06
N PRO A 106 8.38 -15.83 5.19
CA PRO A 106 8.90 -17.18 5.15
C PRO A 106 8.42 -18.00 6.36
N PRO A 107 8.19 -19.32 6.23
CA PRO A 107 7.72 -20.16 7.32
C PRO A 107 8.84 -20.44 8.33
N LEU A 108 9.14 -19.45 9.19
CA LEU A 108 10.18 -19.53 10.21
C LEU A 108 9.54 -19.74 11.59
N ARG A 109 10.08 -20.68 12.37
CA ARG A 109 9.68 -20.86 13.77
C ARG A 109 9.98 -19.59 14.56
N GLY A 110 8.99 -19.09 15.29
CA GLY A 110 9.11 -17.87 16.09
C GLY A 110 8.97 -16.57 15.30
N LEU A 111 8.57 -16.60 14.02
CA LEU A 111 8.32 -15.39 13.23
C LEU A 111 7.06 -14.63 13.65
N PHE A 112 6.14 -15.30 14.35
CA PHE A 112 4.93 -14.69 14.86
C PHE A 112 4.85 -14.86 16.37
N THR A 113 4.38 -13.82 17.05
CA THR A 113 3.98 -13.88 18.47
C THR A 113 2.70 -14.72 18.62
N GLU A 114 2.28 -14.96 19.86
CA GLU A 114 1.02 -15.65 20.16
C GLU A 114 -0.20 -14.94 19.55
N ASP A 115 -0.15 -13.61 19.47
CA ASP A 115 -1.18 -12.76 18.87
C ASP A 115 -1.10 -12.66 17.33
N HIS A 116 -0.27 -13.48 16.68
CA HIS A 116 -0.03 -13.47 15.24
C HIS A 116 0.60 -12.18 14.67
N GLU A 117 1.37 -11.46 15.49
CA GLU A 117 2.11 -10.26 15.09
C GLU A 117 3.60 -10.54 14.85
N LEU A 118 4.28 -9.68 14.09
CA LEU A 118 5.73 -9.76 13.96
C LEU A 118 6.41 -9.37 15.29
N PRO A 119 7.43 -10.12 15.75
CA PRO A 119 8.20 -9.75 16.92
C PRO A 119 8.83 -8.37 16.77
N ARG A 120 9.02 -7.67 17.90
CA ARG A 120 9.77 -6.40 17.92
C ARG A 120 11.15 -6.58 17.27
N GLY A 121 11.54 -5.66 16.40
CA GLY A 121 12.79 -5.77 15.63
C GLY A 121 12.65 -6.51 14.30
N VAL A 122 11.49 -7.11 14.02
CA VAL A 122 11.21 -7.81 12.77
C VAL A 122 10.21 -7.00 11.97
N HIS A 123 10.61 -6.59 10.77
CA HIS A 123 9.79 -5.76 9.90
C HIS A 123 9.60 -6.49 8.57
N ALA A 124 8.37 -6.46 8.04
CA ALA A 124 8.19 -6.55 6.60
C ALA A 124 8.77 -5.28 5.95
N PHE A 125 8.93 -5.27 4.62
CA PHE A 125 9.36 -4.06 3.91
C PHE A 125 8.49 -3.84 2.68
N ARG A 126 7.26 -3.40 2.92
CA ARG A 126 6.22 -3.22 1.89
C ARG A 126 5.54 -1.86 1.96
N THR A 127 5.11 -1.43 3.14
CA THR A 127 4.35 -0.18 3.33
C THR A 127 5.28 0.97 3.73
N LEU A 128 4.75 2.20 3.75
CA LEU A 128 5.51 3.33 4.31
C LEU A 128 5.65 3.18 5.83
N ASP A 129 4.65 2.63 6.52
CA ASP A 129 4.74 2.34 7.96
C ASP A 129 5.82 1.31 8.27
N ASP A 130 5.95 0.24 7.46
CA ASP A 130 7.05 -0.72 7.57
C ASP A 130 8.42 -0.01 7.48
N CYS A 131 8.55 0.89 6.50
CA CYS A 131 9.78 1.64 6.28
C CYS A 131 10.09 2.57 7.46
N LEU A 132 9.10 3.31 7.96
CA LEU A 132 9.28 4.24 9.08
C LEU A 132 9.55 3.50 10.39
N GLY A 133 8.87 2.38 10.62
CA GLY A 133 9.10 1.49 11.76
C GLY A 133 10.52 0.94 11.77
N LEU A 134 10.99 0.44 10.62
CA LEU A 134 12.37 -0.01 10.46
C LEU A 134 13.37 1.15 10.67
N SER A 135 13.17 2.29 9.99
CA SER A 135 14.04 3.47 10.12
C SER A 135 14.19 3.96 11.57
N ALA A 136 13.14 3.86 12.39
CA ALA A 136 13.18 4.28 13.79
C ALA A 136 14.08 3.38 14.67
N GLU A 137 14.36 2.15 14.25
CA GLU A 137 15.23 1.22 14.98
C GLU A 137 16.69 1.24 14.49
N VAL A 138 16.92 1.78 13.29
CA VAL A 138 18.25 1.90 12.69
C VAL A 138 19.05 2.99 13.40
N ARG A 139 20.21 2.60 13.93
CA ARG A 139 21.17 3.50 14.58
C ARG A 139 22.60 3.00 14.37
N PRO A 140 23.61 3.89 14.47
CA PRO A 140 25.01 3.48 14.38
C PRO A 140 25.33 2.30 15.32
N GLY A 141 25.97 1.25 14.78
CA GLY A 141 26.36 0.06 15.53
C GLY A 141 25.26 -1.01 15.70
N VAL A 142 24.05 -0.80 15.19
CA VAL A 142 23.03 -1.86 15.16
C VAL A 142 23.42 -2.94 14.15
N ARG A 143 23.12 -4.20 14.46
CA ARG A 143 23.28 -5.32 13.51
C ARG A 143 21.93 -5.60 12.88
N ALA A 144 21.87 -5.57 11.56
CA ALA A 144 20.67 -5.92 10.80
C ALA A 144 20.89 -7.21 10.01
N VAL A 145 19.83 -8.00 9.86
CA VAL A 145 19.80 -9.20 9.01
C VAL A 145 18.66 -9.03 8.01
N VAL A 146 18.96 -9.18 6.72
CA VAL A 146 17.95 -9.15 5.67
C VAL A 146 17.66 -10.58 5.22
N ILE A 147 16.40 -11.01 5.38
CA ILE A 147 15.94 -12.33 4.95
C ILE A 147 15.34 -12.21 3.55
N GLY A 148 16.16 -12.49 2.53
CA GLY A 148 15.76 -12.48 1.12
C GLY A 148 16.77 -11.76 0.23
N GLY A 149 17.29 -12.45 -0.78
CA GLY A 149 18.31 -11.92 -1.71
C GLY A 149 17.75 -11.32 -3.00
N GLY A 150 16.45 -11.03 -3.06
CA GLY A 150 15.84 -10.36 -4.21
C GLY A 150 16.19 -8.86 -4.27
N LEU A 151 15.76 -8.18 -5.34
CA LEU A 151 16.06 -6.75 -5.57
C LEU A 151 15.77 -5.88 -4.33
N LEU A 152 14.59 -6.01 -3.73
CA LEU A 152 14.22 -5.25 -2.53
C LEU A 152 15.11 -5.58 -1.32
N GLY A 153 15.46 -6.86 -1.13
CA GLY A 153 16.33 -7.28 -0.03
C GLY A 153 17.74 -6.73 -0.18
N VAL A 154 18.32 -6.78 -1.38
CA VAL A 154 19.64 -6.19 -1.67
C VAL A 154 19.60 -4.66 -1.51
N SER A 155 18.55 -4.00 -2.00
CA SER A 155 18.38 -2.55 -1.83
C SER A 155 18.23 -2.15 -0.36
N ALA A 156 17.47 -2.91 0.43
CA ALA A 156 17.32 -2.67 1.87
C ALA A 156 18.63 -2.91 2.62
N ALA A 157 19.35 -4.01 2.31
CA ALA A 157 20.66 -4.29 2.89
C ALA A 157 21.65 -3.15 2.63
N ARG A 158 21.67 -2.62 1.40
CA ARG A 158 22.49 -1.45 1.05
C ARG A 158 22.04 -0.16 1.76
N ALA A 159 20.74 0.02 1.99
CA ALA A 159 20.23 1.17 2.71
C ALA A 159 20.57 1.14 4.21
N LEU A 160 20.71 -0.05 4.78
CA LEU A 160 21.04 -0.30 6.19
C LEU A 160 22.54 -0.34 6.49
N ALA A 161 23.39 -0.48 5.45
CA ALA A 161 24.84 -0.58 5.56
C ALA A 161 25.51 0.80 5.61
#